data_AF-A0AAP3MBG6-F1
#
_entry.id   AF-A0AAP3MBG6-F1
#
_cell.length_a   1.000
_cell.length_b   1.000
_cell.length_c   1.000
_cell.angle_alpha   90.00
_cell.angle_beta   90.00
_cell.angle_gamma   90.00
#
_symmetry.space_group_name_H-M   'P 1'
#
loop_
_entity.id
_entity.type
_entity.pdbx_description
1 polymer ?
#
loop_
_entity_poly.entity_id
_entity_poly.type
_entity_poly.pdbx_seq_one_letter_code
_entity_poly.pdbx_strand_id
1 'polypeptide(L)'
;MLYFYLKFIHVLSSTILFGTGIGTASVMIYGHRTKNPIVIAAISKYVVFADWIFTGTSGILQPLTGFAMIYLAGFSWTSLWILGSILGYVVAACCWFPVVCLQIKMRDLASFKVLLSFLDGLSSACKSK
;
A
#
# COMPACT_ATOMS: atom_id res chain seq x y z
N MET A 1 -8.65 19.52 24.43
CA MET A 1 -7.70 19.86 23.35
C MET A 1 -7.07 18.62 22.71
N LEU A 2 -6.49 17.69 23.48
CA LEU A 2 -5.90 16.45 22.94
C LEU A 2 -6.83 15.67 22.00
N TYR A 3 -8.09 15.49 22.37
CA TYR A 3 -9.09 14.82 21.52
C TYR A 3 -9.22 15.44 20.12
N PHE A 4 -9.17 16.78 20.02
CA PHE A 4 -9.29 17.48 18.75
C PHE A 4 -8.06 17.23 17.86
N TYR A 5 -6.85 17.25 18.43
CA TYR A 5 -5.63 16.91 17.70
C TYR A 5 -5.62 15.45 17.24
N LEU A 6 -6.06 14.51 18.09
CA LEU A 6 -6.18 13.10 17.70
C LEU A 6 -7.17 12.91 16.56
N LYS A 7 -8.33 13.57 16.63
CA LYS A 7 -9.34 13.53 15.55
C LYS A 7 -8.78 14.10 14.25
N PHE A 8 -8.03 15.20 14.33
CA PHE A 8 -7.37 15.78 13.17
C PHE A 8 -6.34 14.81 12.54
N ILE A 9 -5.45 14.24 13.36
CA ILE A 9 -4.45 13.27 12.90
C ILE A 9 -5.13 12.04 12.29
N HIS A 10 -6.20 11.54 12.91
CA HIS A 10 -6.95 10.39 12.44
C HIS A 10 -7.57 10.64 11.05
N VAL A 11 -8.23 11.79 10.86
CA VAL A 11 -8.84 12.17 9.57
C VAL A 11 -7.76 12.41 8.50
N LEU A 12 -6.65 13.07 8.87
CA LEU A 12 -5.52 13.29 7.96
C LEU A 12 -4.90 11.97 7.52
N SER A 13 -4.61 11.07 8.46
CA SER A 13 -4.09 9.73 8.17
C SER A 13 -5.05 8.93 7.30
N SER A 14 -6.36 9.02 7.53
CA SER A 14 -7.37 8.34 6.70
C SER A 14 -7.33 8.87 5.26
N THR A 15 -7.21 10.19 5.11
CA THR A 15 -7.13 10.84 3.79
C THR A 15 -5.87 10.40 3.05
N ILE A 16 -4.73 10.33 3.74
CA ILE A 16 -3.48 9.82 3.17
C ILE A 16 -3.63 8.36 2.76
N LEU A 17 -4.17 7.51 3.63
CA LEU A 17 -4.41 6.09 3.38
C LEU A 17 -5.22 5.86 2.10
N PHE A 18 -6.39 6.49 1.99
CA PHE A 18 -7.26 6.33 0.83
C PHE A 18 -6.69 7.00 -0.42
N GLY A 19 -6.14 8.21 -0.31
CA GLY A 19 -5.58 8.95 -1.44
C GLY A 19 -4.37 8.24 -2.05
N THR A 20 -3.46 7.75 -1.21
CA THR A 20 -2.29 7.00 -1.67
C THR A 20 -2.69 5.64 -2.22
N GLY A 21 -3.59 4.91 -1.57
CA GLY A 21 -4.07 3.61 -2.07
C GLY A 21 -4.70 3.70 -3.47
N ILE A 22 -5.55 4.71 -3.73
CA ILE A 22 -6.12 4.93 -5.06
C ILE A 22 -5.04 5.34 -6.06
N GLY A 23 -4.12 6.23 -5.64
CA GLY A 23 -3.02 6.70 -6.48
C GLY A 23 -2.07 5.59 -6.91
N THR A 24 -1.60 4.76 -5.97
CA THR A 24 -0.67 3.66 -6.25
C THR A 24 -1.33 2.57 -7.09
N ALA A 25 -2.60 2.25 -6.86
CA ALA A 25 -3.37 1.35 -7.71
C ALA A 25 -3.48 1.86 -9.16
N SER A 26 -3.79 3.15 -9.34
CA SER A 26 -3.91 3.77 -10.67
C SER A 26 -2.58 3.73 -11.44
N VAL A 27 -1.47 4.07 -10.77
CA VAL A 27 -0.13 4.03 -11.37
C VAL A 27 0.28 2.59 -11.69
N MET A 28 -0.04 1.62 -10.82
CA MET A 28 0.23 0.20 -11.05
C MET A 28 -0.48 -0.31 -12.31
N ILE A 29 -1.77 0.03 -12.48
CA ILE A 29 -2.55 -0.32 -13.68
C ILE A 29 -1.94 0.34 -14.92
N TYR A 30 -1.62 1.64 -14.85
CA TYR A 30 -0.98 2.34 -15.95
C TYR A 30 0.33 1.68 -16.38
N GLY A 31 1.20 1.35 -15.41
CA GLY A 31 2.45 0.65 -15.66
C GLY A 31 2.26 -0.68 -16.37
N HIS A 32 1.30 -1.50 -15.91
CA HIS A 32 0.98 -2.79 -16.53
C HIS A 32 0.47 -2.64 -17.97
N ARG A 33 -0.29 -1.58 -18.27
CA ARG A 33 -0.81 -1.31 -19.62
C ARG A 33 0.30 -0.98 -20.63
N THR A 34 1.46 -0.51 -20.20
CA THR A 34 2.59 -0.21 -21.10
C THR A 34 3.17 -1.47 -21.76
N LYS A 35 2.95 -2.66 -21.17
CA LYS A 35 3.56 -3.94 -21.58
C LYS A 35 5.10 -3.92 -21.66
N ASN A 36 5.75 -2.88 -21.13
CA ASN A 36 7.20 -2.74 -21.10
C ASN A 36 7.73 -3.26 -19.75
N PRO A 37 8.57 -4.32 -19.74
CA PRO A 37 9.05 -4.93 -18.51
C PRO A 37 9.88 -3.97 -17.65
N ILE A 38 10.62 -3.04 -18.26
CA ILE A 38 11.43 -2.03 -17.54
C ILE A 38 10.53 -1.09 -16.76
N VAL A 39 9.46 -0.60 -17.40
CA VAL A 39 8.50 0.32 -16.78
C VAL A 39 7.70 -0.38 -15.68
N ILE A 40 7.26 -1.62 -15.92
CA ILE A 40 6.54 -2.43 -14.93
C ILE A 40 7.41 -2.67 -13.70
N ALA A 41 8.68 -3.00 -13.86
CA ALA A 41 9.61 -3.23 -12.75
C ALA A 41 9.81 -1.95 -11.91
N ALA A 42 10.05 -0.81 -12.56
CA ALA A 42 10.24 0.48 -11.90
C ALA A 42 8.98 0.91 -11.11
N ILE A 43 7.80 0.83 -11.74
CA ILE A 43 6.52 1.19 -11.09
C ILE A 43 6.20 0.24 -9.94
N SER A 44 6.36 -1.07 -10.12
CA SER A 44 6.08 -2.05 -9.06
C SER A 44 6.97 -1.82 -7.84
N LYS A 45 8.25 -1.44 -8.04
CA LYS A 45 9.16 -1.08 -6.96
C LYS A 45 8.71 0.19 -6.22
N TYR A 46 8.30 1.22 -6.96
CA TYR A 46 7.78 2.45 -6.38
C TYR A 46 6.48 2.22 -5.59
N VAL A 47 5.54 1.47 -6.15
CA VAL A 47 4.24 1.17 -5.52
C VAL A 47 4.42 0.43 -4.21
N VAL A 48 5.25 -0.63 -4.18
CA VAL A 48 5.55 -1.36 -2.93
C VAL A 48 6.14 -0.42 -1.87
N PHE A 49 7.07 0.45 -2.26
CA PHE A 49 7.67 1.40 -1.34
C PHE A 49 6.65 2.41 -0.79
N ALA A 50 5.83 2.99 -1.67
CA ALA A 50 4.80 3.94 -1.29
C ALA A 50 3.74 3.30 -0.37
N ASP A 51 3.30 2.08 -0.67
CA ASP A 51 2.31 1.37 0.16
C ASP A 51 2.87 1.07 1.55
N TRP A 52 4.13 0.65 1.69
CA TRP A 52 4.73 0.43 3.01
C TRP A 52 4.85 1.73 3.83
N ILE A 53 5.23 2.84 3.19
CA ILE A 53 5.38 4.13 3.88
C ILE A 53 4.04 4.75 4.22
N PHE A 54 3.08 4.81 3.30
CA PHE A 54 1.84 5.55 3.53
C PHE A 54 0.72 4.67 4.07
N THR A 55 0.48 3.52 3.44
CA THR A 55 -0.58 2.58 3.86
C THR A 55 -0.18 1.83 5.12
N GLY A 56 1.07 1.37 5.22
CA GLY A 56 1.59 0.70 6.41
C GLY A 56 1.58 1.60 7.65
N THR A 57 2.11 2.83 7.54
CA THR A 57 2.12 3.77 8.68
C THR A 57 0.72 4.25 9.05
N SER A 58 -0.13 4.55 8.07
CA SER A 58 -1.53 4.92 8.34
C SER A 58 -2.28 3.74 8.95
N GLY A 59 -2.00 2.53 8.49
CA GLY A 59 -2.47 1.29 9.09
C GLY A 59 -2.20 1.27 10.60
N ILE A 60 -1.02 1.65 11.06
CA ILE A 60 -0.71 1.69 12.51
C ILE A 60 -1.32 2.92 13.21
N LEU A 61 -1.29 4.09 12.58
CA LEU A 61 -1.79 5.33 13.18
C LEU A 61 -3.30 5.34 13.39
N GLN A 62 -4.07 4.73 12.48
CA GLN A 62 -5.53 4.65 12.56
C GLN A 62 -6.04 4.01 13.87
N PRO A 63 -5.66 2.77 14.24
CA PRO A 63 -6.10 2.15 15.48
C PRO A 63 -5.55 2.86 16.72
N LEU A 64 -4.30 3.35 16.70
CA LEU A 64 -3.73 4.09 17.83
C LEU A 64 -4.54 5.35 18.14
N THR A 65 -4.82 6.16 17.12
CA THR A 65 -5.60 7.39 17.29
C THR A 65 -7.08 7.09 17.55
N GLY A 66 -7.65 6.07 16.90
CA GLY A 66 -9.03 5.63 17.10
C GLY A 66 -9.30 5.17 18.54
N PHE A 67 -8.49 4.25 19.07
CA PHE A 67 -8.64 3.75 20.44
C PHE A 67 -8.38 4.85 21.48
N ALA A 68 -7.41 5.72 21.25
CA ALA A 68 -7.18 6.88 22.13
C ALA A 68 -8.41 7.82 22.16
N MET A 69 -9.08 8.05 21.02
CA MET A 69 -10.31 8.85 20.97
C MET A 69 -11.48 8.19 21.70
N ILE A 70 -11.66 6.86 21.54
CA ILE A 70 -12.71 6.11 22.25
C ILE A 70 -12.53 6.25 23.76
N TYR A 71 -11.29 6.06 24.25
CA TYR A 71 -10.96 6.21 25.66
C TYR A 71 -11.23 7.63 26.19
N LEU A 72 -10.76 8.66 25.47
CA LEU A 72 -10.91 10.06 25.90
C LEU A 72 -12.35 10.57 25.85
N ALA A 73 -13.17 10.07 24.92
CA ALA A 73 -14.57 10.43 24.80
C ALA A 73 -15.49 9.65 25.74
N GLY A 74 -14.99 8.58 26.40
CA GLY A 74 -15.78 7.72 27.26
C GLY A 74 -16.85 6.92 26.51
N PHE A 75 -16.66 6.67 25.21
CA PHE A 75 -17.63 5.90 24.43
C PHE A 75 -17.63 4.42 24.83
N SER A 76 -18.82 3.81 24.83
CA SER A 76 -18.92 2.37 25.02
C SER A 76 -18.32 1.62 23.82
N TRP A 77 -17.38 0.73 24.11
CA TRP A 77 -16.76 -0.18 23.14
C TRP A 77 -17.76 -1.08 22.42
N THR A 78 -18.91 -1.34 23.05
CA THR A 78 -20.00 -2.17 22.48
C THR A 78 -20.97 -1.39 21.60
N SER A 79 -20.74 -0.09 21.40
CA SER A 79 -21.58 0.67 20.47
C SER A 79 -21.43 0.10 19.06
N LEU A 80 -22.56 -0.09 18.38
CA LEU A 80 -22.61 -0.76 17.08
C LEU A 80 -21.71 -0.10 16.04
N TRP A 81 -21.59 1.23 16.06
CA TRP A 81 -20.74 1.96 15.13
C TRP A 81 -19.24 1.74 15.41
N ILE A 82 -18.81 1.65 16.67
CA ILE A 82 -17.41 1.34 17.02
C ILE A 82 -17.08 -0.10 16.64
N LEU A 83 -17.93 -1.06 16.99
CA LEU A 83 -17.77 -2.46 16.61
C LEU A 83 -17.71 -2.61 15.08
N GLY A 84 -18.62 -1.93 14.37
CA GLY A 84 -18.63 -1.89 12.90
C GLY A 84 -17.34 -1.32 12.32
N SER A 85 -16.81 -0.22 12.88
CA SER A 85 -15.53 0.36 12.47
C SER A 85 -14.35 -0.58 12.72
N ILE A 86 -14.29 -1.23 13.89
CA ILE A 86 -13.21 -2.18 14.22
C ILE A 86 -13.27 -3.38 13.28
N LEU A 87 -14.45 -3.97 13.08
CA LEU A 87 -14.63 -5.11 12.18
C LEU A 87 -14.25 -4.74 10.74
N GLY A 88 -14.74 -3.60 10.25
CA GLY A 88 -14.42 -3.10 8.91
C GLY A 88 -12.92 -2.87 8.74
N TYR A 89 -12.25 -2.33 9.76
CA TYR A 89 -10.81 -2.13 9.76
C TYR A 89 -10.05 -3.47 9.72
N VAL A 90 -10.44 -4.46 10.52
CA VAL A 90 -9.83 -5.82 10.49
C VAL A 90 -10.01 -6.46 9.11
N VAL A 91 -11.20 -6.39 8.53
CA VAL A 91 -11.47 -6.92 7.18
C VAL A 91 -10.57 -6.21 6.15
N ALA A 92 -10.47 -4.88 6.22
CA ALA A 92 -9.60 -4.11 5.33
C ALA A 92 -8.12 -4.54 5.47
N ALA A 93 -7.63 -4.70 6.70
CA ALA A 93 -6.27 -5.17 6.96
C ALA A 93 -6.05 -6.59 6.40
N CYS A 94 -6.98 -7.51 6.63
CA CYS A 94 -6.94 -8.88 6.09
C CYS A 94 -6.95 -8.90 4.55
N CYS A 95 -7.65 -7.98 3.90
CA CYS A 95 -7.63 -7.83 2.44
C CYS A 95 -6.34 -7.20 1.93
N TRP A 96 -5.72 -6.30 2.70
CA TRP A 96 -4.51 -5.60 2.30
C TRP A 96 -3.24 -6.46 2.38
N PHE A 97 -3.08 -7.30 3.40
CA PHE A 97 -1.89 -8.15 3.54
C PHE A 97 -1.62 -9.04 2.30
N PRO A 98 -2.61 -9.78 1.75
CA PRO A 98 -2.42 -10.55 0.53
C PRO A 98 -2.03 -9.67 -0.67
N VAL A 99 -2.61 -8.48 -0.79
CA VAL A 99 -2.32 -7.54 -1.88
C VAL A 99 -0.85 -7.13 -1.85
N VAL A 100 -0.31 -6.78 -0.69
CA VAL A 100 1.11 -6.41 -0.56
C VAL A 100 2.04 -7.58 -0.88
N CYS A 101 1.70 -8.79 -0.43
CA CYS A 101 2.48 -9.98 -0.79
C CYS A 101 2.51 -10.20 -2.32
N LEU A 102 1.39 -9.99 -3.00
CA LEU A 102 1.31 -10.09 -4.45
C LEU A 102 2.11 -8.97 -5.14
N GLN A 103 2.00 -7.72 -4.67
CA GLN A 103 2.75 -6.59 -5.22
C GLN A 103 4.27 -6.81 -5.11
N ILE A 104 4.75 -7.34 -3.99
CA ILE A 104 6.17 -7.69 -3.79
C ILE A 104 6.59 -8.77 -4.79
N LYS A 105 5.81 -9.84 -4.92
CA LYS A 105 6.09 -10.91 -5.91
C LYS A 105 6.15 -10.36 -7.34
N MET A 106 5.21 -9.50 -7.71
CA MET A 106 5.17 -8.88 -9.04
C MET A 106 6.40 -8.01 -9.31
N ARG A 107 6.84 -7.22 -8.32
CA ARG A 107 8.08 -6.43 -8.40
C ARG A 107 9.29 -7.31 -8.67
N ASP A 108 9.41 -8.41 -7.94
CA ASP A 108 10.58 -9.30 -8.02
C ASP A 108 10.62 -10.03 -9.37
N LEU A 109 9.47 -10.53 -9.85
CA LEU A 109 9.33 -11.15 -11.16
C LEU A 109 9.61 -10.18 -12.32
N ALA A 110 9.10 -8.95 -12.23
CA ALA A 110 9.35 -7.92 -13.24
C ALA A 110 10.84 -7.57 -13.31
N SER A 111 11.48 -7.42 -12.15
CA SER A 111 12.91 -7.11 -12.05
C SER A 111 13.78 -8.23 -12.64
N PHE A 112 13.43 -9.48 -12.34
CA PHE A 112 14.12 -10.64 -12.90
C PHE A 112 13.99 -10.73 -14.43
N LYS A 113 12.79 -10.47 -14.97
CA LYS A 113 12.56 -10.47 -16.42
C LYS A 113 13.38 -9.41 -17.16
N VAL A 114 13.54 -8.23 -16.56
CA VAL A 114 14.40 -7.17 -17.13
C VAL A 114 15.85 -7.63 -17.18
N LEU A 115 16.35 -8.24 -16.10
CA LEU A 115 17.71 -8.79 -16.07
C LEU A 115 17.93 -9.84 -17.16
N LEU A 116 16.99 -10.78 -17.33
CA LEU A 116 17.07 -11.78 -18.40
C LEU A 116 17.12 -11.14 -19.79
N SER A 117 16.25 -10.17 -20.07
CA SER A 117 16.24 -9.49 -21.37
C SER A 117 17.56 -8.79 -21.70
N PHE A 118 18.28 -8.32 -20.67
CA PHE A 118 19.60 -7.73 -20.83
C PHE A 118 20.68 -8.78 -21.12
N LEU A 119 20.65 -9.91 -20.40
CA LEU A 119 21.59 -11.03 -20.60
C LEU A 119 21.43 -11.67 -21.99
N ASP A 120 20.18 -11.86 -22.45
CA ASP A 120 19.90 -12.39 -23.80
C ASP A 120 20.46 -11.45 -24.89
N GLY A 121 20.36 -10.14 -24.68
CA GLY A 121 20.96 -9.12 -25.57
C GLY A 121 22.49 -9.22 -25.63
N LEU A 122 23.15 -9.39 -24.48
CA LEU A 122 24.61 -9.57 -24.42
C LEU A 122 25.07 -10.87 -25.08
N SER A 123 24.36 -11.99 -24.85
CA SER A 123 24.65 -13.27 -25.48
C SER A 123 24.55 -13.19 -27.00
N SER A 124 23.50 -12.54 -27.50
CA SER A 124 23.28 -12.33 -28.94
C SER A 124 24.37 -11.45 -29.57
N ALA A 125 24.80 -10.39 -28.88
CA ALA A 125 25.88 -9.52 -29.33
C ALA A 125 27.24 -10.24 -29.39
N CYS A 126 27.51 -11.13 -28.43
CA CYS A 126 28.74 -11.92 -28.39
C CYS A 126 28.78 -12.98 -29.51
N LYS A 127 27.64 -13.54 -29.91
CA LYS A 127 27.52 -14.56 -30.97
C LYS A 127 27.59 -13.99 -32.39
N SER A 128 27.41 -12.67 -32.54
CA SER A 128 27.47 -11.95 -33.82
C SER A 128 28.88 -11.48 -34.20
N LYS A 129 29.89 -11.72 -33.36
CA LYS A 129 31.30 -11.44 -33.62
C LYS A 129 32.06 -12.74 -33.79
#